data_AF-A0A1G2T7G4-F1
#
_entry.id   AF-A0A1G2T7G4-F1
#
_cell.length_a   1.000
_cell.length_b   1.000
_cell.length_c   1.000
_cell.angle_alpha   90.00
_cell.angle_beta   90.00
_cell.angle_gamma   90.00
#
_symmetry.space_group_name_H-M   'P 1'
#
loop_
_entity.id
_entity.type
_entity.pdbx_description
1 polymer ?
#
loop_
_entity_poly.entity_id
_entity_poly.type
_entity_poly.pdbx_seq_one_letter_code
_entity_poly.pdbx_strand_id
1 'polypeptide(L)'
;MNETDKLIEEQLKTLPPNLRQAIDAVPWKALVQDIGKANALDAEQIASLEQETMFIIYAFENPNDYVSNIIKEVGVSEESAYTIAESVADKIFDPISQKSESGEATEEPIVITAETKEEALKELSRRSMKNQNPPALVPELAPSNLPMIEPPSAQIEPKALSQEAKSEPKVSLPDYRYEGDNDPYREPLV
;
A
#
# COMPACT_ATOMS: atom_id res chain seq x y z
N MET A 1 -9.50 -30.07 5.07
CA MET A 1 -9.87 -28.68 4.78
C MET A 1 -10.32 -28.06 6.08
N ASN A 2 -9.53 -27.11 6.59
CA ASN A 2 -9.85 -26.39 7.81
C ASN A 2 -10.98 -25.39 7.52
N GLU A 3 -11.68 -24.93 8.57
CA GLU A 3 -12.76 -23.95 8.43
C GLU A 3 -12.26 -22.61 7.84
N THR A 4 -11.03 -22.22 8.21
CA THR A 4 -10.36 -21.02 7.68
C THR A 4 -10.09 -21.12 6.17
N ASP A 5 -9.65 -22.28 5.68
CA ASP A 5 -9.37 -22.49 4.25
C ASP A 5 -10.65 -22.29 3.42
N LYS A 6 -11.78 -22.76 3.94
CA LYS A 6 -13.09 -22.59 3.27
C LYS A 6 -13.49 -21.13 3.20
N LEU A 7 -13.29 -20.38 4.29
CA LEU A 7 -13.63 -18.96 4.34
C LEU A 7 -12.78 -18.14 3.36
N ILE A 8 -11.49 -18.49 3.23
CA ILE A 8 -10.59 -17.89 2.24
C ILE A 8 -11.07 -18.19 0.81
N GLU A 9 -11.41 -19.45 0.50
CA GLU A 9 -11.93 -19.81 -0.83
C GLU A 9 -13.26 -19.13 -1.16
N GLU A 10 -14.15 -18.99 -0.18
CA GLU A 10 -15.43 -18.30 -0.35
C GLU A 10 -15.21 -16.81 -0.62
N GLN A 11 -14.34 -16.16 0.13
CA GLN A 11 -14.01 -14.76 -0.10
C GLN A 11 -13.35 -14.54 -1.47
N LEU A 12 -12.43 -15.42 -1.88
CA LEU A 12 -11.83 -15.32 -3.20
C LEU A 12 -12.90 -15.36 -4.31
N LYS A 13 -13.99 -16.13 -4.13
CA LYS A 13 -15.11 -16.17 -5.08
C LYS A 13 -15.97 -14.91 -5.08
N THR A 14 -16.03 -14.17 -3.97
CA THR A 14 -16.79 -12.91 -3.88
C THR A 14 -16.07 -11.74 -4.56
N LEU A 15 -14.74 -11.82 -4.71
CA LEU A 15 -13.95 -10.77 -5.35
C LEU A 15 -14.34 -10.57 -6.84
N PRO A 16 -14.32 -9.33 -7.35
CA PRO A 16 -14.52 -9.05 -8.77
C PRO A 16 -13.56 -9.84 -9.66
N PRO A 17 -14.00 -10.30 -10.86
CA PRO A 17 -13.18 -11.13 -11.74
C PRO A 17 -11.84 -10.49 -12.13
N ASN A 18 -11.86 -9.19 -12.43
CA ASN A 18 -10.65 -8.44 -12.79
C ASN A 18 -9.63 -8.44 -11.64
N LEU A 19 -10.09 -8.31 -10.39
CA LEU A 19 -9.22 -8.33 -9.23
C LEU A 19 -8.63 -9.73 -9.01
N ARG A 20 -9.44 -10.80 -9.14
CA ARG A 20 -8.94 -12.18 -9.04
C ARG A 20 -7.85 -12.46 -10.06
N GLN A 21 -8.09 -12.09 -11.32
CA GLN A 21 -7.10 -12.24 -12.40
C GLN A 21 -5.83 -11.43 -12.12
N ALA A 22 -5.96 -10.20 -11.60
CA ALA A 22 -4.81 -9.38 -11.23
C ALA A 22 -3.98 -10.03 -10.11
N ILE A 23 -4.64 -10.60 -9.10
CA ILE A 23 -3.98 -11.32 -8.01
C ILE A 23 -3.27 -12.57 -8.52
N ASP A 24 -3.93 -13.36 -9.36
CA ASP A 24 -3.34 -14.59 -9.95
C ASP A 24 -2.15 -14.29 -10.87
N ALA A 25 -2.15 -13.12 -11.52
CA ALA A 25 -1.09 -12.69 -12.41
C ALA A 25 0.18 -12.21 -11.67
N VAL A 26 0.09 -11.89 -10.37
CA VAL A 26 1.21 -11.42 -9.56
C VAL A 26 1.67 -12.53 -8.63
N PRO A 27 2.96 -12.94 -8.65
CA PRO A 27 3.48 -13.98 -7.76
C PRO A 27 3.71 -13.43 -6.34
N TRP A 28 2.67 -12.87 -5.73
CA TRP A 28 2.75 -12.07 -4.50
C TRP A 28 3.37 -12.85 -3.35
N LYS A 29 3.10 -14.15 -3.20
CA LYS A 29 3.72 -14.99 -2.16
C LYS A 29 5.24 -15.02 -2.27
N ALA A 30 5.77 -15.21 -3.48
CA ALA A 30 7.22 -15.21 -3.69
C ALA A 30 7.81 -13.84 -3.40
N LEU A 31 7.11 -12.76 -3.79
CA LEU A 31 7.53 -11.40 -3.52
C LEU A 31 7.56 -11.08 -2.01
N VAL A 32 6.56 -11.52 -1.24
CA VAL A 32 6.57 -11.37 0.23
C VAL A 32 7.76 -12.10 0.84
N GLN A 33 8.04 -13.32 0.40
CA GLN A 33 9.19 -14.10 0.86
C GLN A 33 10.51 -13.38 0.58
N ASP A 34 10.66 -12.78 -0.60
CA ASP A 34 11.84 -12.02 -0.98
C ASP A 34 11.97 -10.71 -0.19
N ILE A 35 10.87 -10.00 0.05
CA ILE A 35 10.83 -8.79 0.88
C ILE A 35 11.22 -9.12 2.32
N GLY A 36 10.67 -10.20 2.88
CA GLY A 36 10.98 -10.61 4.24
C GLY A 36 12.45 -10.97 4.42
N LYS A 37 13.03 -11.73 3.48
CA LYS A 37 14.47 -12.03 3.47
C LYS A 37 15.33 -10.77 3.34
N ALA A 38 14.93 -9.82 2.48
CA ALA A 38 15.65 -8.56 2.30
C ALA A 38 15.66 -7.70 3.57
N ASN A 39 14.64 -7.83 4.42
CA ASN A 39 14.51 -7.14 5.70
C ASN A 39 14.98 -8.00 6.90
N ALA A 40 15.70 -9.09 6.64
CA ALA A 40 16.23 -10.01 7.65
C ALA A 40 15.17 -10.57 8.63
N LEU A 41 13.93 -10.74 8.16
CA LEU A 41 12.87 -11.40 8.92
C LEU A 41 13.15 -12.91 9.04
N ASP A 42 12.78 -13.50 10.17
CA ASP A 42 12.81 -14.94 10.36
C ASP A 42 11.63 -15.65 9.68
N ALA A 43 11.64 -16.98 9.67
CA ALA A 43 10.62 -17.77 8.97
C ALA A 43 9.20 -17.59 9.55
N GLU A 44 9.07 -17.37 10.86
CA GLU A 44 7.77 -17.15 11.49
C GLU A 44 7.25 -15.76 11.16
N GLN A 45 8.12 -14.74 11.22
CA GLN A 45 7.80 -13.38 10.82
C GLN A 45 7.39 -13.28 9.35
N ILE A 46 8.08 -13.98 8.46
CA ILE A 46 7.71 -14.03 7.04
C ILE A 46 6.34 -14.68 6.85
N ALA A 47 6.03 -15.74 7.62
CA ALA A 47 4.71 -16.37 7.58
C ALA A 47 3.60 -15.41 8.07
N SER A 48 3.84 -14.66 9.15
CA SER A 48 2.92 -13.60 9.60
C SER A 48 2.74 -12.53 8.52
N LEU A 49 3.84 -12.06 7.89
CA LEU A 49 3.76 -11.07 6.82
C LEU A 49 2.95 -11.58 5.62
N GLU A 50 3.13 -12.85 5.21
CA GLU A 50 2.34 -13.47 4.14
C GLU A 50 0.84 -13.46 4.47
N GLN A 51 0.49 -13.74 5.73
CA GLN A 51 -0.89 -13.73 6.19
C GLN A 51 -1.49 -12.32 6.18
N GLU A 52 -0.77 -11.32 6.71
CA GLU A 52 -1.22 -9.92 6.70
C GLU A 52 -1.39 -9.40 5.26
N THR A 53 -0.44 -9.69 4.37
CA THR A 53 -0.56 -9.32 2.95
C THR A 53 -1.78 -10.00 2.31
N MET A 54 -2.03 -11.27 2.62
CA MET A 54 -3.20 -12.00 2.12
C MET A 54 -4.51 -11.35 2.56
N PHE A 55 -4.61 -10.91 3.82
CA PHE A 55 -5.82 -10.25 4.33
C PHE A 55 -6.15 -8.96 3.59
N ILE A 56 -5.13 -8.17 3.23
CA ILE A 56 -5.33 -6.98 2.40
C ILE A 56 -5.77 -7.36 0.99
N ILE A 57 -5.06 -8.28 0.33
CA ILE A 57 -5.32 -8.66 -1.07
C ILE A 57 -6.72 -9.27 -1.23
N TYR A 58 -7.21 -10.03 -0.23
CA TYR A 58 -8.53 -10.63 -0.23
C TYR A 58 -9.61 -9.75 0.40
N ALA A 59 -9.28 -8.49 0.70
CA ALA A 59 -10.19 -7.49 1.26
C ALA A 59 -10.85 -7.94 2.57
N PHE A 60 -10.14 -8.71 3.40
CA PHE A 60 -10.53 -9.01 4.78
C PHE A 60 -10.23 -7.83 5.71
N GLU A 61 -9.19 -7.06 5.39
CA GLU A 61 -8.72 -5.92 6.19
C GLU A 61 -8.48 -4.67 5.34
N ASN A 62 -8.38 -3.51 5.99
CA ASN A 62 -8.18 -2.23 5.33
C ASN A 62 -6.68 -1.97 5.09
N PRO A 63 -6.26 -1.57 3.87
CA PRO A 63 -4.86 -1.23 3.60
C PRO A 63 -4.26 -0.17 4.53
N ASN A 64 -5.08 0.74 5.07
CA ASN A 64 -4.62 1.76 6.01
C ASN A 64 -4.16 1.20 7.36
N ASP A 65 -4.64 0.01 7.74
CA ASP A 65 -4.27 -0.66 8.98
C ASP A 65 -3.01 -1.51 8.81
N TYR A 66 -2.52 -1.70 7.58
CA TYR A 66 -1.47 -2.66 7.25
C TYR A 66 -0.16 -2.43 8.02
N VAL A 67 0.30 -1.19 8.14
CA VAL A 67 1.52 -0.87 8.92
C VAL A 67 1.33 -1.23 10.39
N SER A 68 0.15 -0.91 10.95
CA SER A 68 -0.17 -1.22 12.34
C SER A 68 -0.24 -2.73 12.58
N ASN A 69 -0.73 -3.49 11.61
CA ASN A 69 -0.82 -4.94 11.69
C ASN A 69 0.56 -5.59 11.55
N ILE A 70 1.44 -5.10 10.66
CA ILE A 70 2.83 -5.55 10.58
C ILE A 70 3.54 -5.38 11.93
N ILE A 71 3.40 -4.23 12.58
CA ILE A 71 4.03 -3.98 13.89
C ILE A 71 3.56 -5.00 14.93
N LYS A 72 2.25 -5.32 14.96
CA LYS A 72 1.65 -6.20 15.96
C LYS A 72 1.90 -7.69 15.70
N GLU A 73 1.66 -8.12 14.47
CA GLU A 73 1.61 -9.55 14.10
C GLU A 73 2.97 -10.09 13.63
N VAL A 74 3.80 -9.24 13.01
CA VAL A 74 5.18 -9.59 12.61
C VAL A 74 6.17 -9.26 13.73
N GLY A 75 5.82 -8.34 14.63
CA GLY A 75 6.63 -8.02 15.81
C GLY A 75 7.91 -7.23 15.50
N VAL A 76 7.85 -6.34 14.51
CA VAL A 76 8.99 -5.51 14.06
C VAL A 76 8.91 -4.07 14.59
N SER A 77 10.01 -3.33 14.51
CA SER A 77 10.01 -1.90 14.82
C SER A 77 9.16 -1.11 13.82
N GLU A 78 8.67 0.05 14.24
CA GLU A 78 7.87 0.94 13.39
C GLU A 78 8.60 1.32 12.09
N GLU A 79 9.88 1.68 12.16
CA GLU A 79 10.71 1.99 10.98
C GLU A 79 10.79 0.81 10.00
N SER A 80 11.00 -0.40 10.52
CA SER A 80 11.04 -1.61 9.69
C SER A 80 9.67 -1.88 9.07
N ALA A 81 8.59 -1.70 9.82
CA ALA A 81 7.23 -1.88 9.33
C ALA A 81 6.91 -0.93 8.16
N TYR A 82 7.30 0.34 8.23
CA TYR A 82 7.15 1.28 7.12
C TYR A 82 7.95 0.83 5.89
N THR A 83 9.20 0.41 6.07
CA THR A 83 10.07 -0.04 4.98
C THR A 83 9.50 -1.28 4.28
N ILE A 84 8.99 -2.23 5.06
CA ILE A 84 8.33 -3.45 4.56
C ILE A 84 7.03 -3.09 3.85
N ALA A 85 6.20 -2.23 4.45
CA ALA A 85 4.92 -1.82 3.87
C ALA A 85 5.11 -1.09 2.54
N GLU A 86 6.09 -0.19 2.43
CA GLU A 86 6.46 0.49 1.18
C GLU A 86 6.90 -0.53 0.12
N SER A 87 7.78 -1.48 0.50
CA SER A 87 8.23 -2.54 -0.41
C SER A 87 7.09 -3.43 -0.91
N VAL A 88 6.12 -3.73 -0.05
CA VAL A 88 4.93 -4.51 -0.41
C VAL A 88 3.99 -3.69 -1.28
N ALA A 89 3.78 -2.41 -0.97
CA ALA A 89 2.95 -1.53 -1.78
C ALA A 89 3.47 -1.47 -3.23
N ASP A 90 4.76 -1.13 -3.40
CA ASP A 90 5.40 -0.96 -4.70
C ASP A 90 5.41 -2.25 -5.53
N LYS A 91 5.71 -3.39 -4.89
CA LYS A 91 5.95 -4.65 -5.61
C LYS A 91 4.70 -5.51 -5.76
N ILE A 92 3.68 -5.30 -4.94
CA ILE A 92 2.52 -6.19 -4.85
C ILE A 92 1.22 -5.41 -5.03
N PHE A 93 0.92 -4.44 -4.16
CA PHE A 93 -0.38 -3.76 -4.20
C PHE A 93 -0.55 -2.90 -5.44
N ASP A 94 0.48 -2.16 -5.83
CA ASP A 94 0.45 -1.29 -7.00
C ASP A 94 0.28 -2.11 -8.30
N PRO A 95 1.07 -3.18 -8.56
CA PRO A 95 0.86 -4.03 -9.73
C PRO A 95 -0.52 -4.70 -9.78
N ILE A 96 -1.06 -5.13 -8.64
CA ILE A 96 -2.41 -5.73 -8.58
C ILE A 96 -3.46 -4.65 -8.90
N SER A 97 -3.35 -3.47 -8.31
CA SER A 97 -4.27 -2.36 -8.52
C SER A 97 -4.28 -1.94 -9.99
N GLN A 98 -3.11 -1.69 -10.55
CA GLN A 98 -2.94 -1.33 -11.97
C GLN A 98 -3.53 -2.39 -12.91
N LYS A 99 -3.30 -3.68 -12.66
CA LYS A 99 -3.86 -4.77 -13.49
C LYS A 99 -5.38 -4.87 -13.36
N SER A 100 -5.92 -4.63 -12.17
CA SER A 100 -7.36 -4.67 -11.91
C SER A 100 -8.12 -3.52 -12.59
N GLU A 101 -7.48 -2.35 -12.67
CA GLU A 101 -8.02 -1.13 -13.30
C GLU A 101 -7.81 -1.12 -14.81
N SER A 102 -6.66 -1.61 -15.28
CA SER A 102 -6.27 -1.51 -16.69
C SER A 102 -7.20 -2.28 -17.61
N GLY A 103 -7.92 -3.28 -17.09
CA GLY A 103 -9.12 -3.84 -17.71
C GLY A 103 -9.07 -3.91 -19.24
N GLU A 104 -7.93 -4.27 -19.82
CA GLU A 104 -7.92 -4.75 -21.19
C GLU A 104 -8.74 -6.00 -21.07
N ALA A 105 -9.92 -5.95 -21.68
CA ALA A 105 -10.74 -7.10 -21.96
C ALA A 105 -9.78 -8.16 -22.49
N THR A 106 -9.34 -9.04 -21.57
CA THR A 106 -8.65 -10.24 -21.96
C THR A 106 -9.73 -10.95 -22.72
N GLU A 107 -9.64 -10.88 -24.04
CA GLU A 107 -10.47 -11.64 -24.94
C GLU A 107 -10.34 -13.07 -24.43
N GLU A 108 -11.35 -13.50 -23.66
CA GLU A 108 -11.66 -14.91 -23.58
C GLU A 108 -11.60 -15.39 -25.03
N PRO A 109 -10.89 -16.48 -25.36
CA PRO A 109 -10.95 -17.00 -26.71
C PRO A 109 -12.42 -17.28 -26.98
N ILE A 110 -13.06 -16.37 -27.72
CA ILE A 110 -14.43 -16.51 -28.18
C ILE A 110 -14.35 -17.78 -29.00
N VAL A 111 -14.94 -18.87 -28.49
CA VAL A 111 -15.15 -20.06 -29.30
C VAL A 111 -16.17 -19.63 -30.34
N ILE A 112 -15.67 -19.14 -31.49
CA ILE A 112 -16.47 -18.75 -32.63
C ILE A 112 -17.07 -20.06 -33.18
N THR A 113 -18.23 -20.46 -32.69
CA THR A 113 -19.13 -21.27 -33.50
C THR A 113 -19.68 -20.36 -34.60
N ALA A 114 -19.78 -20.88 -35.82
CA ALA A 114 -20.03 -20.11 -37.05
C ALA A 114 -21.38 -19.33 -37.08
N GLU A 115 -22.21 -19.44 -36.06
CA GLU A 115 -23.55 -18.85 -36.01
C GLU A 115 -23.57 -17.38 -35.57
N THR A 116 -22.53 -16.86 -34.90
CA THR A 116 -22.55 -15.48 -34.35
C THR A 116 -22.11 -14.40 -35.36
N LYS A 117 -21.63 -14.77 -36.55
CA LYS A 117 -21.12 -13.83 -37.57
C LYS A 117 -22.23 -13.07 -38.30
N GLU A 118 -23.41 -13.68 -38.46
CA GLU A 118 -24.53 -13.03 -39.15
C GLU A 118 -25.25 -11.98 -38.28
N GLU A 119 -25.30 -12.20 -36.97
CA GLU A 119 -26.03 -11.32 -36.05
C GLU A 119 -25.27 -10.01 -35.79
N ALA A 120 -23.93 -10.08 -35.73
CA ALA A 120 -23.07 -8.90 -35.58
C ALA A 120 -23.12 -7.95 -36.80
N LEU A 121 -23.32 -8.49 -38.02
CA LEU A 121 -23.39 -7.67 -39.23
C LEU A 121 -24.70 -6.87 -39.33
N LYS A 122 -25.78 -7.41 -38.74
CA LYS A 122 -27.12 -6.80 -38.76
C LYS A 122 -27.24 -5.63 -37.78
N GLU A 123 -26.51 -5.67 -36.66
CA GLU A 123 -26.54 -4.64 -35.62
C GLU A 123 -25.73 -3.39 -36.02
N LEU A 124 -24.62 -3.56 -36.73
CA LEU A 124 -23.81 -2.44 -37.26
C LEU A 124 -24.57 -1.60 -38.30
N SER A 125 -25.42 -2.24 -39.12
CA SER A 125 -26.19 -1.56 -40.14
C SER A 125 -27.32 -0.69 -39.58
N ARG A 126 -27.77 -0.92 -38.33
CA ARG A 126 -28.82 -0.11 -37.67
C ARG A 126 -28.31 1.20 -37.08
N ARG A 127 -27.03 1.29 -36.68
CA ARG A 127 -26.46 2.51 -36.06
C ARG A 127 -26.19 3.64 -37.05
N SER A 128 -26.19 3.38 -38.36
CA SER A 128 -25.72 4.35 -39.37
C SER A 128 -26.75 5.43 -39.79
N MET A 129 -27.96 5.51 -39.21
CA MET A 129 -28.98 6.48 -39.67
C MET A 129 -29.51 7.46 -38.61
N LYS A 130 -28.80 7.71 -37.50
CA LYS A 130 -29.24 8.72 -36.53
C LYS A 130 -28.10 9.46 -35.84
N ASN A 131 -27.48 10.40 -36.55
CA ASN A 131 -26.93 11.64 -35.98
C ASN A 131 -26.52 12.60 -37.09
N GLN A 132 -27.46 13.45 -37.51
CA GLN A 132 -27.14 14.75 -38.07
C GLN A 132 -27.49 15.79 -37.00
N ASN A 133 -26.48 16.42 -36.40
CA ASN A 133 -26.59 17.80 -35.94
C ASN A 133 -25.20 18.48 -35.92
N PRO A 134 -25.12 19.78 -36.24
CA PRO A 134 -23.90 20.50 -36.63
C PRO A 134 -22.98 20.89 -35.45
N PRO A 135 -21.72 21.29 -35.72
CA PRO A 135 -20.70 21.53 -34.71
C PRO A 135 -20.98 22.82 -33.91
N ALA A 136 -21.03 22.70 -32.58
CA ALA A 136 -21.09 23.84 -31.69
C ALA A 136 -19.73 24.52 -31.61
N LEU A 137 -19.74 25.84 -31.85
CA LEU A 137 -18.63 26.77 -31.74
C LEU A 137 -18.00 26.73 -30.34
N VAL A 138 -16.68 26.55 -30.32
CA VAL A 138 -15.80 26.76 -29.17
C VAL A 138 -15.84 28.22 -28.73
N PRO A 139 -16.15 28.52 -27.45
CA PRO A 139 -15.87 29.83 -26.86
C PRO A 139 -14.39 29.91 -26.46
N GLU A 140 -13.74 30.96 -26.95
CA GLU A 140 -12.37 31.35 -26.69
C GLU A 140 -12.15 31.69 -25.21
N LEU A 141 -11.18 31.03 -24.57
CA LEU A 141 -10.78 31.31 -23.19
C LEU A 141 -9.95 32.61 -23.16
N ALA A 142 -10.51 33.68 -22.62
CA ALA A 142 -9.74 34.85 -22.24
C ALA A 142 -8.90 34.54 -20.99
N PRO A 143 -7.57 34.74 -21.00
CA PRO A 143 -6.76 34.65 -19.80
C PRO A 143 -6.93 35.95 -18.99
N SER A 144 -7.75 35.90 -17.94
CA SER A 144 -7.88 37.02 -17.00
C SER A 144 -7.72 36.57 -15.56
N ASN A 145 -6.73 37.21 -14.94
CA ASN A 145 -6.58 37.47 -13.50
C ASN A 145 -5.96 36.35 -12.64
N LEU A 146 -4.63 36.21 -12.77
CA LEU A 146 -3.81 35.85 -11.62
C LEU A 146 -3.82 37.02 -10.62
N PRO A 147 -4.15 36.82 -9.33
CA PRO A 147 -3.88 37.82 -8.32
C PRO A 147 -2.36 37.93 -8.15
N MET A 148 -1.84 39.11 -8.47
CA MET A 148 -0.49 39.55 -8.19
C MET A 148 -0.32 39.57 -6.66
N ILE A 149 0.39 38.57 -6.13
CA ILE A 149 0.84 38.57 -4.74
C ILE A 149 1.96 39.60 -4.68
N GLU A 150 1.65 40.78 -4.13
CA GLU A 150 2.65 41.75 -3.72
C GLU A 150 3.58 41.09 -2.69
N PRO A 151 4.91 41.10 -2.87
CA PRO A 151 5.81 40.73 -1.80
C PRO A 151 5.82 41.88 -0.77
N PRO A 152 5.39 41.66 0.50
CA PRO A 152 5.64 42.65 1.53
C PRO A 152 7.15 42.75 1.76
N SER A 153 7.65 43.94 1.45
CA SER A 153 8.99 44.44 1.71
C SER A 153 9.41 44.20 3.15
N ALA A 154 10.69 43.86 3.31
CA ALA A 154 11.36 43.55 4.56
C ALA A 154 11.31 44.71 5.57
N GLN A 155 10.95 44.40 6.82
CA GLN A 155 11.52 45.01 8.02
C GLN A 155 11.54 43.96 9.15
N ILE A 156 12.66 43.27 9.31
CA ILE A 156 12.97 42.57 10.56
C ILE A 156 14.18 43.29 11.14
N GLU A 157 13.95 44.00 12.24
CA GLU A 157 14.98 44.58 13.09
C GLU A 157 15.91 43.47 13.62
N PRO A 158 17.24 43.64 13.61
CA PRO A 158 18.14 42.68 14.23
C PRO A 158 18.07 42.84 15.75
N LYS A 159 17.18 42.08 16.41
CA LYS A 159 17.18 41.96 17.86
C LYS A 159 18.23 40.94 18.28
N ALA A 160 19.31 41.47 18.82
CA ALA A 160 20.37 40.89 19.64
C ALA A 160 20.31 39.36 19.89
N LEU A 161 21.37 38.70 19.43
CA LEU A 161 21.80 37.37 19.85
C LEU A 161 22.19 37.43 21.34
N SER A 162 21.24 37.13 22.22
CA SER A 162 21.54 36.76 23.61
C SER A 162 21.74 35.25 23.69
N GLN A 163 22.93 34.90 24.16
CA GLN A 163 23.31 33.57 24.59
C GLN A 163 22.37 33.12 25.72
N GLU A 164 21.77 31.93 25.61
CA GLU A 164 21.39 31.19 26.80
C GLU A 164 21.48 29.69 26.52
N ALA A 165 22.60 29.11 26.95
CA ALA A 165 22.81 27.68 27.06
C ALA A 165 21.81 27.12 28.06
N LYS A 166 20.70 26.57 27.55
CA LYS A 166 19.77 25.79 28.37
C LYS A 166 20.30 24.37 28.48
N SER A 167 20.92 24.12 29.62
CA SER A 167 21.29 22.80 30.14
C SER A 167 20.14 21.80 30.01
N GLU A 168 20.40 20.70 29.31
CA GLU A 168 19.55 19.51 29.38
C GLU A 168 19.57 18.97 30.83
N PRO A 169 18.42 18.56 31.39
CA PRO A 169 18.41 17.87 32.67
C PRO A 169 19.06 16.49 32.46
N LYS A 170 20.28 16.31 32.97
CA LYS A 170 20.89 14.99 33.14
C LYS A 170 19.96 14.17 34.02
N VAL A 171 19.24 13.22 33.42
CA VAL A 171 18.52 12.18 34.14
C VAL A 171 19.58 11.37 34.89
N SER A 172 19.67 11.53 36.21
CA SER A 172 20.51 10.66 37.03
C SER A 172 19.97 9.24 36.90
N LEU A 173 20.75 8.35 36.30
CA LEU A 173 20.51 6.92 36.40
C LEU A 173 20.46 6.54 37.89
N PRO A 174 19.47 5.75 38.33
CA PRO A 174 19.48 5.20 39.67
C PRO A 174 20.71 4.29 39.82
N ASP A 175 21.36 4.38 40.98
CA ASP A 175 22.47 3.47 41.30
C ASP A 175 21.89 2.07 41.54
N TYR A 176 22.14 1.16 40.61
CA TYR A 176 21.68 -0.24 40.67
C TYR A 176 22.59 -1.12 41.53
N ARG A 177 23.57 -0.55 42.26
CA ARG A 177 24.40 -1.32 43.18
C ARG A 177 23.59 -1.71 44.41
N TYR A 178 23.55 -3.01 44.70
CA TYR A 178 23.01 -3.53 45.95
C TYR A 178 23.80 -2.98 47.15
N GLU A 179 23.10 -2.53 48.18
CA GLU A 179 23.75 -2.08 49.41
C GLU A 179 24.45 -3.24 50.12
N GLY A 180 25.74 -3.07 50.40
CA GLY A 180 26.51 -3.94 51.30
C GLY A 180 27.00 -5.26 50.70
N ASP A 181 27.58 -5.24 49.48
CA ASP A 181 28.22 -6.40 48.82
C ASP A 181 27.34 -7.68 48.71
N ASN A 182 26.06 -7.61 49.07
CA ASN A 182 25.07 -8.66 48.97
C ASN A 182 24.44 -8.63 47.58
N ASP A 183 25.25 -8.85 46.56
CA ASP A 183 24.74 -9.15 45.23
C ASP A 183 24.43 -10.66 45.16
N PRO A 184 23.14 -11.07 45.15
CA PRO A 184 22.75 -12.48 45.15
C PRO A 184 23.15 -13.21 43.85
N TYR A 185 23.61 -12.48 42.83
CA TYR A 185 24.09 -13.03 41.56
C TYR A 185 25.61 -12.95 41.39
N ARG A 186 26.35 -12.51 42.42
CA ARG A 186 27.81 -12.47 42.38
C ARG A 186 28.39 -13.86 42.61
N GLU A 187 28.81 -14.51 41.53
CA GLU A 187 29.49 -15.80 41.60
C GLU A 187 30.78 -15.70 42.44
N PRO A 188 31.06 -16.68 43.33
CA PRO A 188 32.31 -16.72 44.05
C PRO A 188 33.46 -16.99 43.07
N LEU A 189 34.50 -16.16 43.12
CA LEU A 189 35.74 -16.42 42.40
C LEU A 189 36.38 -17.69 42.99
N VAL A 190 36.48 -18.74 42.17
CA VAL A 190 37.12 -20.03 42.46
C VAL A 190 38.63 -19.95 42.31
#